data_AF-A0A359MAU8-F1
#
_entry.id   AF-A0A359MAU8-F1
#
_cell.length_a   1.000
_cell.length_b   1.000
_cell.length_c   1.000
_cell.angle_alpha   90.00
_cell.angle_beta   90.00
_cell.angle_gamma   90.00
#
_symmetry.space_group_name_H-M   'P 1'
#
loop_
_entity.id
_entity.type
_entity.pdbx_description
1 polymer ?
#
loop_
_entity_poly.entity_id
_entity_poly.type
_entity_poly.pdbx_seq_one_letter_code
_entity_poly.pdbx_strand_id
1 'polypeptide(L)'
;MKKILVFILLLFTISLVQLQEVNAFFRLDETTKVTEYVEGVRHTKIVGTIDMDGLVTNQVINYIGANPTTFSDINIVVADDYDAHGWGMSGLPIIIDKVNEKYPNFTVIGGVNGDFYDINDTGQPLSLHVRDYEVIQRGYGGARNAVGFKENGEVVYGVPAFDGYELLVYNDEGQLKKRVPINRINQSPANESEVSVFFDDYLGEIPALYNKVVMSAFESHLNRNQTGYFGKGNLSIITTDQVDIEEHQFIIVGHEFNNDNLIDENDYAVVQLGLGGAWDDVRYAVGCDAQPLVINGEANLSLNAGASWDFPAPRTAVGIKADGTVFFVVVDGRNKPEGMDGVKLRELGEIMAYFDAE
;
A
#
# COMPACT_ATOMS: atom_id res chain seq x y z
N MET A 1 -86.84 11.01 -9.38
CA MET A 1 -85.99 12.23 -9.45
C MET A 1 -84.56 11.79 -9.74
N LYS A 2 -84.02 12.16 -10.91
CA LYS A 2 -82.66 11.76 -11.33
C LYS A 2 -81.64 12.73 -10.72
N LYS A 3 -80.58 12.20 -10.10
CA LYS A 3 -79.47 12.98 -9.52
C LYS A 3 -78.24 12.90 -10.42
N ILE A 4 -77.53 14.01 -10.56
CA ILE A 4 -76.25 14.15 -11.28
C ILE A 4 -75.13 14.32 -10.26
N LEU A 5 -74.00 13.67 -10.51
CA LEU A 5 -72.74 13.87 -9.81
C LEU A 5 -71.81 14.63 -10.77
N VAL A 6 -71.31 15.79 -10.36
CA VAL A 6 -70.35 16.59 -11.14
C VAL A 6 -68.96 16.34 -10.57
N PHE A 7 -68.02 15.93 -11.43
CA PHE A 7 -66.59 15.88 -11.13
C PHE A 7 -65.94 17.14 -11.69
N ILE A 8 -65.37 17.98 -10.83
CA ILE A 8 -64.54 19.10 -11.25
C ILE A 8 -63.09 18.60 -11.23
N LEU A 9 -62.49 18.47 -12.42
CA LEU A 9 -61.09 18.12 -12.57
C LEU A 9 -60.22 19.38 -12.37
N LEU A 10 -59.54 19.47 -11.24
CA LEU A 10 -58.49 20.47 -11.00
C LEU A 10 -57.23 20.02 -11.74
N LEU A 11 -56.93 20.65 -12.88
CA LEU A 11 -55.67 20.48 -13.60
C LEU A 11 -54.55 21.20 -12.83
N PHE A 12 -53.76 20.45 -12.07
CA PHE A 12 -52.45 20.90 -11.63
C PHE A 12 -51.46 20.71 -12.77
N THR A 13 -51.00 21.82 -13.36
CA THR A 13 -49.81 21.81 -14.22
C THR A 13 -48.59 21.63 -13.31
N ILE A 14 -48.11 20.40 -13.17
CA ILE A 14 -46.77 20.14 -12.64
C ILE A 14 -45.81 20.53 -13.76
N SER A 15 -45.20 21.70 -13.63
CA SER A 15 -44.00 22.03 -14.40
C SER A 15 -42.92 21.05 -13.95
N LEU A 16 -42.69 20.00 -14.74
CA LEU A 16 -41.47 19.21 -14.66
C LEU A 16 -40.31 20.17 -14.97
N VAL A 17 -39.69 20.71 -13.93
CA VAL A 17 -38.35 21.26 -14.06
C VAL A 17 -37.47 20.07 -14.38
N GLN A 18 -37.12 19.90 -15.66
CA GLN A 18 -35.91 19.15 -16.00
C GLN A 18 -34.77 19.92 -15.34
N LEU A 19 -34.29 19.42 -14.21
CA LEU A 19 -32.93 19.72 -13.79
C LEU A 19 -32.05 19.22 -14.94
N GLN A 20 -31.45 20.14 -15.68
CA GLN A 20 -30.30 19.76 -16.50
C GLN A 20 -29.27 19.21 -15.53
N GLU A 21 -28.93 17.93 -15.68
CA GLU A 21 -27.66 17.45 -15.15
C GLU A 21 -26.58 18.28 -15.85
N VAL A 22 -25.92 19.14 -15.08
CA VAL A 22 -24.68 19.75 -15.52
C VAL A 22 -23.66 18.62 -15.47
N ASN A 23 -23.43 17.96 -16.61
CA ASN A 23 -22.25 17.11 -16.74
C ASN A 23 -21.06 18.00 -16.43
N ALA A 24 -20.28 17.61 -15.40
CA ALA A 24 -19.01 18.27 -15.09
C ALA A 24 -18.19 18.30 -16.37
N PHE A 25 -17.78 19.49 -16.77
CA PHE A 25 -17.15 19.67 -18.07
C PHE A 25 -15.64 19.66 -17.88
N PHE A 26 -15.02 18.49 -18.04
CA PHE A 26 -13.56 18.34 -18.01
C PHE A 26 -12.98 18.38 -19.44
N ARG A 27 -11.98 19.24 -19.66
CA ARG A 27 -11.09 19.18 -20.83
C ARG A 27 -9.64 19.25 -20.39
N LEU A 28 -8.81 18.41 -21.01
CA LEU A 28 -7.37 18.55 -21.00
C LEU A 28 -6.92 19.08 -22.37
N ASP A 29 -6.45 20.33 -22.40
CA ASP A 29 -5.90 20.95 -23.60
C ASP A 29 -4.36 20.85 -23.57
N GLU A 30 -3.82 20.04 -24.47
CA GLU A 30 -2.40 19.70 -24.52
C GLU A 30 -1.62 20.75 -25.34
N THR A 31 -0.82 21.60 -24.70
CA THR A 31 0.10 22.52 -25.41
C THR A 31 1.27 21.73 -26.01
N THR A 32 1.86 20.83 -25.21
CA THR A 32 2.84 19.84 -25.68
C THR A 32 2.54 18.48 -25.07
N LYS A 33 2.86 17.43 -25.82
CA LYS A 33 2.81 16.04 -25.39
C LYS A 33 3.98 15.29 -25.98
N VAL A 34 4.87 14.82 -25.12
CA VAL A 34 6.05 14.05 -25.50
C VAL A 34 5.90 12.66 -24.92
N THR A 35 6.01 11.63 -25.75
CA THR A 35 5.91 10.22 -25.34
C THR A 35 7.19 9.50 -25.71
N GLU A 36 7.74 8.77 -24.74
CA GLU A 36 8.94 7.97 -24.89
C GLU A 36 8.64 6.54 -24.43
N TYR A 37 9.34 5.58 -25.02
CA TYR A 37 9.26 4.17 -24.64
C TYR A 37 10.65 3.66 -24.31
N VAL A 38 10.78 3.06 -23.13
CA VAL A 38 12.02 2.43 -22.65
C VAL A 38 11.64 1.03 -22.19
N GLU A 39 12.13 0.01 -22.88
CA GLU A 39 11.96 -1.41 -22.48
C GLU A 39 10.51 -1.80 -22.13
N GLY A 40 9.55 -1.42 -22.99
CA GLY A 40 8.12 -1.72 -22.79
C GLY A 40 7.40 -0.77 -21.82
N VAL A 41 8.13 0.09 -21.11
CA VAL A 41 7.56 1.16 -20.27
C VAL A 41 7.32 2.40 -21.11
N ARG A 42 6.09 2.92 -21.06
CA ARG A 42 5.71 4.19 -21.66
C ARG A 42 5.87 5.32 -20.64
N HIS A 43 6.59 6.38 -21.00
CA HIS A 43 6.50 7.67 -20.33
C HIS A 43 5.78 8.69 -21.22
N THR A 44 4.96 9.55 -20.64
CA THR A 44 4.35 10.67 -21.36
C THR A 44 4.36 11.91 -20.49
N LYS A 45 4.99 12.99 -20.98
CA LYS A 45 4.90 14.32 -20.37
C LYS A 45 3.95 15.20 -21.16
N ILE A 46 2.98 15.79 -20.47
CA ILE A 46 2.02 16.76 -21.00
C ILE A 46 2.25 18.09 -20.31
N VAL A 47 2.38 19.17 -21.10
CA VAL A 47 2.29 20.54 -20.61
C VAL A 47 1.06 21.16 -21.27
N GLY A 48 0.15 21.72 -20.48
CA GLY A 48 -1.14 22.15 -21.00
C GLY A 48 -2.01 22.81 -19.96
N THR A 49 -3.30 22.83 -20.23
CA THR A 49 -4.31 23.35 -19.30
C THR A 49 -5.41 22.34 -19.04
N ILE A 50 -5.95 22.37 -17.83
CA ILE A 50 -7.22 21.70 -17.52
C ILE A 50 -8.29 22.78 -17.41
N ASP A 51 -9.41 22.59 -18.11
CA ASP A 51 -10.66 23.31 -17.89
C ASP A 51 -11.62 22.39 -17.13
N MET A 52 -11.93 22.76 -15.89
CA MET A 52 -12.92 22.10 -15.06
C MET A 52 -14.03 23.11 -14.75
N ASP A 53 -15.20 22.92 -15.34
CA ASP A 53 -16.37 23.77 -15.15
C ASP A 53 -16.11 25.28 -15.44
N GLY A 54 -15.27 25.57 -16.43
CA GLY A 54 -14.90 26.93 -16.85
C GLY A 54 -13.72 27.52 -16.10
N LEU A 55 -13.16 26.82 -15.11
CA LEU A 55 -11.90 27.21 -14.46
C LEU A 55 -10.73 26.56 -15.18
N VAL A 56 -9.94 27.39 -15.86
CA VAL A 56 -8.74 26.96 -16.57
C VAL A 56 -7.50 27.11 -15.68
N THR A 57 -6.73 26.03 -15.54
CA THR A 57 -5.47 25.99 -14.76
C THR A 57 -4.35 25.38 -15.59
N ASN A 58 -3.11 25.82 -15.38
CA ASN A 58 -1.93 25.30 -16.08
C ASN A 58 -1.37 24.08 -15.37
N GLN A 59 -1.01 23.05 -16.15
CA GLN A 59 -0.56 21.77 -15.60
C GLN A 59 0.67 21.23 -16.32
N VAL A 60 1.49 20.55 -15.54
CA VAL A 60 2.54 19.64 -16.02
C VAL A 60 2.22 18.26 -15.47
N ILE A 61 1.91 17.32 -16.37
CA ILE A 61 1.45 15.97 -16.04
C ILE A 61 2.46 14.98 -16.60
N ASN A 62 2.94 14.07 -15.75
CA ASN A 62 3.80 12.96 -16.12
C ASN A 62 3.02 11.66 -15.93
N TYR A 63 2.97 10.84 -16.97
CA TYR A 63 2.45 9.48 -16.97
C TYR A 63 3.62 8.51 -17.13
N ILE A 64 3.65 7.43 -16.35
CA ILE A 64 4.53 6.28 -16.61
C ILE A 64 3.74 4.99 -16.44
N GLY A 65 3.84 4.04 -17.36
CA GLY A 65 3.06 2.80 -17.23
C GLY A 65 3.51 1.68 -18.16
N ALA A 66 3.15 0.47 -17.78
CA ALA A 66 3.46 -0.77 -18.48
C ALA A 66 2.44 -1.85 -18.10
N ASN A 67 2.35 -2.91 -18.91
CA ASN A 67 1.50 -4.06 -18.61
C ASN A 67 2.36 -5.21 -18.07
N PRO A 68 2.43 -5.40 -16.73
CA PRO A 68 3.29 -6.43 -16.13
C PRO A 68 2.85 -7.86 -16.45
N THR A 69 1.59 -8.07 -16.88
CA THR A 69 1.12 -9.41 -17.30
C THR A 69 1.55 -9.76 -18.73
N THR A 70 1.83 -8.75 -19.56
CA THR A 70 2.27 -8.92 -20.96
C THR A 70 3.80 -8.87 -21.09
N PHE A 71 4.46 -8.02 -20.29
CA PHE A 71 5.91 -7.86 -20.26
C PHE A 71 6.48 -8.52 -19.01
N SER A 72 6.84 -9.80 -19.10
CA SER A 72 7.29 -10.62 -17.95
C SER A 72 8.61 -10.18 -17.33
N ASP A 73 9.37 -9.33 -18.03
CA ASP A 73 10.61 -8.70 -17.56
C ASP A 73 10.35 -7.39 -16.79
N ILE A 74 9.15 -6.82 -16.88
CA ILE A 74 8.77 -5.61 -16.14
C ILE A 74 8.20 -5.98 -14.78
N ASN A 75 8.82 -5.41 -13.74
CA ASN A 75 8.45 -5.65 -12.35
C ASN A 75 8.09 -4.33 -11.68
N ILE A 76 6.97 -4.30 -10.96
CA ILE A 76 6.58 -3.16 -10.12
C ILE A 76 6.97 -3.50 -8.70
N VAL A 77 7.93 -2.74 -8.16
CA VAL A 77 8.47 -2.97 -6.82
C VAL A 77 8.06 -1.84 -5.88
N VAL A 78 7.81 -2.20 -4.62
CA VAL A 78 7.69 -1.24 -3.51
C VAL A 78 8.99 -1.31 -2.73
N ALA A 79 9.54 -0.13 -2.43
CA ALA A 79 10.86 0.00 -1.82
C ALA A 79 10.85 1.12 -0.77
N ASP A 80 11.82 1.04 0.13
CA ASP A 80 12.04 1.95 1.23
C ASP A 80 13.55 2.04 1.53
N ASP A 81 13.89 2.95 2.44
CA ASP A 81 15.21 3.10 3.03
C ASP A 81 15.02 3.23 4.55
N TYR A 82 14.23 2.31 5.12
CA TYR A 82 13.99 2.29 6.56
C TYR A 82 15.25 1.85 7.31
N ASP A 83 15.41 2.37 8.53
CA ASP A 83 16.43 1.86 9.44
C ASP A 83 16.13 0.38 9.76
N ALA A 84 17.18 -0.41 10.00
CA ALA A 84 17.00 -1.84 10.28
C ALA A 84 16.04 -2.12 11.46
N HIS A 85 16.03 -1.23 12.46
CA HIS A 85 15.19 -1.37 13.66
C HIS A 85 14.27 -0.15 13.85
N GLY A 86 13.89 0.52 12.76
CA GLY A 86 13.13 1.76 12.85
C GLY A 86 12.62 2.24 11.49
N TRP A 87 12.01 3.42 11.49
CA TRP A 87 11.44 4.01 10.29
C TRP A 87 12.38 5.08 9.73
N GLY A 88 12.29 5.37 8.43
CA GLY A 88 13.19 6.29 7.75
C GLY A 88 12.54 7.00 6.56
N MET A 89 13.17 8.08 6.10
CA MET A 89 12.74 8.86 4.95
C MET A 89 13.92 9.18 4.06
N SER A 90 13.75 8.92 2.77
CA SER A 90 14.76 9.20 1.77
C SER A 90 14.14 9.73 0.48
N GLY A 91 14.92 10.51 -0.26
CA GLY A 91 14.52 10.92 -1.61
C GLY A 91 14.56 9.74 -2.57
N LEU A 92 13.77 9.81 -3.66
CA LEU A 92 13.73 8.77 -4.69
C LEU A 92 15.11 8.32 -5.20
N PRO A 93 16.13 9.19 -5.39
CA PRO A 93 17.45 8.73 -5.81
C PRO A 93 18.09 7.71 -4.87
N ILE A 94 17.97 7.90 -3.55
CA ILE A 94 18.50 6.96 -2.55
C ILE A 94 17.71 5.65 -2.58
N ILE A 95 16.37 5.74 -2.68
CA ILE A 95 15.52 4.54 -2.80
C ILE A 95 15.88 3.75 -4.07
N ILE A 96 16.17 4.42 -5.19
CA ILE A 96 16.61 3.78 -6.43
C ILE A 96 17.95 3.06 -6.23
N ASP A 97 18.90 3.67 -5.52
CA ASP A 97 20.17 3.02 -5.17
C ASP A 97 19.92 1.76 -4.33
N LYS A 98 19.02 1.83 -3.34
CA LYS A 98 18.62 0.66 -2.52
C LYS A 98 17.98 -0.46 -3.34
N VAL A 99 17.15 -0.11 -4.32
CA VAL A 99 16.55 -1.09 -5.25
C VAL A 99 17.63 -1.75 -6.09
N ASN A 100 18.61 -1.00 -6.62
CA ASN A 100 19.72 -1.57 -7.38
C ASN A 100 20.63 -2.45 -6.51
N GLU A 101 20.86 -2.09 -5.25
CA GLU A 101 21.60 -2.92 -4.27
C GLU A 101 20.88 -4.24 -3.98
N LYS A 102 19.56 -4.19 -3.76
CA LYS A 102 18.74 -5.37 -3.42
C LYS A 102 18.48 -6.28 -4.63
N TYR A 103 18.35 -5.70 -5.80
CA TYR A 103 18.01 -6.39 -7.05
C TYR A 103 19.08 -6.12 -8.13
N PRO A 104 20.32 -6.62 -7.96
CA PRO A 104 21.46 -6.26 -8.83
C PRO A 104 21.33 -6.73 -10.28
N ASN A 105 20.38 -7.62 -10.57
CA ASN A 105 20.08 -8.11 -11.92
C ASN A 105 18.92 -7.36 -12.59
N PHE A 106 18.37 -6.34 -11.92
CA PHE A 106 17.30 -5.49 -12.44
C PHE A 106 17.82 -4.08 -12.69
N THR A 107 17.21 -3.39 -13.66
CA THR A 107 17.48 -1.98 -13.93
C THR A 107 16.22 -1.17 -13.62
N VAL A 108 16.37 -0.09 -12.86
CA VAL A 108 15.26 0.81 -12.57
C VAL A 108 15.00 1.73 -13.77
N ILE A 109 13.83 1.60 -14.40
CA ILE A 109 13.41 2.43 -15.54
C ILE A 109 12.77 3.75 -15.08
N GLY A 110 12.10 3.75 -13.94
CA GLY A 110 11.47 4.94 -13.36
C GLY A 110 10.86 4.66 -11.99
N GLY A 111 10.43 5.72 -11.30
CA GLY A 111 9.84 5.62 -9.97
C GLY A 111 9.05 6.87 -9.59
N VAL A 112 8.07 6.70 -8.70
CA VAL A 112 7.25 7.76 -8.12
C VAL A 112 7.19 7.59 -6.60
N ASN A 113 6.78 8.62 -5.86
CA ASN A 113 6.54 8.47 -4.42
C ASN A 113 5.30 7.59 -4.14
N GLY A 114 5.27 6.96 -2.96
CA GLY A 114 4.20 6.05 -2.53
C GLY A 114 3.26 6.64 -1.46
N ASP A 115 3.00 5.85 -0.42
CA ASP A 115 2.05 6.10 0.68
C ASP A 115 2.29 7.43 1.43
N PHE A 116 1.30 7.83 2.21
CA PHE A 116 1.46 8.79 3.28
C PHE A 116 2.32 8.20 4.41
N TYR A 117 3.10 9.05 5.05
CA TYR A 117 3.96 8.68 6.17
C TYR A 117 4.09 9.83 7.18
N ASP A 118 4.60 9.51 8.38
CA ASP A 118 4.87 10.50 9.42
C ASP A 118 6.10 11.35 9.07
N ILE A 119 5.89 12.37 8.22
CA ILE A 119 6.95 13.27 7.76
C ILE A 119 7.56 14.14 8.86
N ASN A 120 6.92 14.25 10.02
CA ASN A 120 7.34 15.18 11.08
C ASN A 120 8.15 14.52 12.19
N ASP A 121 8.27 13.19 12.19
CA ASP A 121 8.86 12.44 13.30
C ASP A 121 9.64 11.23 12.79
N THR A 122 8.94 10.13 12.47
CA THR A 122 9.59 8.82 12.29
C THR A 122 9.80 8.41 10.83
N GLY A 123 9.03 8.95 9.87
CA GLY A 123 8.98 8.38 8.52
C GLY A 123 8.12 7.12 8.39
N GLN A 124 7.42 6.71 9.45
CA GLN A 124 6.58 5.51 9.44
C GLN A 124 5.44 5.63 8.41
N PRO A 125 5.23 4.63 7.52
CA PRO A 125 4.12 4.62 6.59
C PRO A 125 2.78 4.46 7.34
N LEU A 126 1.74 5.17 6.87
CA LEU A 126 0.43 5.17 7.51
C LEU A 126 -0.37 3.89 7.23
N SER A 127 -0.21 3.30 6.05
CA SER A 127 -1.00 2.17 5.57
C SER A 127 -0.12 0.96 5.26
N LEU A 128 -0.63 0.02 4.47
CA LEU A 128 0.03 -1.23 4.14
C LEU A 128 1.35 -0.93 3.39
N HIS A 129 2.45 -1.51 3.87
CA HIS A 129 3.73 -1.56 3.18
C HIS A 129 4.19 -3.01 3.13
N VAL A 130 4.22 -3.57 1.92
CA VAL A 130 4.69 -4.94 1.67
C VAL A 130 5.86 -4.87 0.72
N ARG A 131 6.97 -5.51 1.10
CA ARG A 131 8.21 -5.53 0.33
C ARG A 131 8.69 -6.97 0.19
N ASP A 132 8.60 -7.51 -1.03
CA ASP A 132 9.08 -8.85 -1.36
C ASP A 132 8.45 -9.93 -0.45
N TYR A 133 7.12 -9.95 -0.41
CA TYR A 133 6.28 -10.80 0.45
C TYR A 133 6.35 -10.50 1.96
N GLU A 134 7.21 -9.56 2.38
CA GLU A 134 7.32 -9.16 3.77
C GLU A 134 6.33 -8.05 4.10
N VAL A 135 5.39 -8.32 5.02
CA VAL A 135 4.43 -7.34 5.53
C VAL A 135 5.09 -6.54 6.65
N ILE A 136 5.85 -5.52 6.26
CA ILE A 136 6.61 -4.66 7.17
C ILE A 136 5.68 -3.76 7.99
N GLN A 137 4.64 -3.21 7.35
CA GLN A 137 3.62 -2.40 8.01
C GLN A 137 2.24 -2.83 7.54
N ARG A 138 1.34 -3.11 8.49
CA ARG A 138 -0.08 -3.41 8.21
C ARG A 138 -0.95 -2.16 8.04
N GLY A 139 -0.47 -1.02 8.51
CA GLY A 139 -1.19 0.26 8.59
C GLY A 139 -1.80 0.49 9.97
N TYR A 140 -1.88 1.76 10.39
CA TYR A 140 -2.46 2.16 11.67
C TYR A 140 -3.44 3.32 11.46
N GLY A 141 -4.57 3.30 12.20
CA GLY A 141 -5.55 4.40 12.13
C GLY A 141 -6.77 4.17 11.23
N GLY A 142 -7.06 2.93 10.80
CA GLY A 142 -8.31 2.55 10.13
C GLY A 142 -8.11 1.75 8.85
N ALA A 143 -9.20 1.27 8.25
CA ALA A 143 -9.18 0.59 6.97
C ALA A 143 -8.91 1.61 5.85
N ARG A 144 -7.71 1.54 5.26
CA ARG A 144 -7.33 2.27 4.04
C ARG A 144 -7.20 1.29 2.90
N ASN A 145 -7.41 1.78 1.68
CA ASN A 145 -7.09 0.98 0.51
C ASN A 145 -5.58 0.89 0.35
N ALA A 146 -5.14 -0.17 -0.32
CA ALA A 146 -3.80 -0.30 -0.86
C ALA A 146 -3.91 -0.77 -2.31
N VAL A 147 -2.78 -0.70 -3.01
CA VAL A 147 -2.56 -1.45 -4.25
C VAL A 147 -1.48 -2.49 -3.98
N GLY A 148 -1.73 -3.73 -4.40
CA GLY A 148 -0.82 -4.86 -4.29
C GLY A 148 -0.46 -5.40 -5.68
N PHE A 149 0.77 -5.87 -5.83
CA PHE A 149 1.34 -6.44 -7.04
C PHE A 149 1.82 -7.85 -6.73
N LYS A 150 1.30 -8.84 -7.44
CA LYS A 150 1.71 -10.24 -7.37
C LYS A 150 2.85 -10.52 -8.35
N GLU A 151 3.58 -11.62 -8.13
CA GLU A 151 4.69 -12.05 -9.00
C GLU A 151 4.28 -12.19 -10.47
N ASN A 152 3.07 -12.67 -10.72
CA ASN A 152 2.53 -12.92 -12.05
C ASN A 152 2.05 -11.63 -12.77
N GLY A 153 2.25 -10.46 -12.17
CA GLY A 153 1.79 -9.17 -12.68
C GLY A 153 0.33 -8.83 -12.38
N GLU A 154 -0.41 -9.71 -11.70
CA GLU A 154 -1.78 -9.43 -11.25
C GLU A 154 -1.76 -8.34 -10.17
N VAL A 155 -2.76 -7.46 -10.23
CA VAL A 155 -2.92 -6.33 -9.32
C VAL A 155 -4.13 -6.55 -8.41
N VAL A 156 -3.96 -6.25 -7.13
CA VAL A 156 -5.02 -6.27 -6.13
C VAL A 156 -5.26 -4.84 -5.67
N TYR A 157 -6.51 -4.40 -5.62
CA TYR A 157 -6.88 -3.09 -5.10
C TYR A 157 -8.02 -3.22 -4.09
N GLY A 158 -7.94 -2.44 -3.02
CA GLY A 158 -8.98 -2.35 -2.00
C GLY A 158 -8.43 -2.37 -0.59
N VAL A 159 -9.28 -2.70 0.38
CA VAL A 159 -8.86 -2.83 1.79
C VAL A 159 -8.12 -4.16 1.98
N PRO A 160 -6.89 -4.16 2.52
CA PRO A 160 -6.15 -5.38 2.83
C PRO A 160 -6.89 -6.32 3.78
N ALA A 161 -6.87 -7.61 3.46
CA ALA A 161 -7.31 -8.68 4.35
C ALA A 161 -6.09 -9.38 4.95
N PHE A 162 -6.22 -9.83 6.20
CA PHE A 162 -5.13 -10.42 6.98
C PHE A 162 -5.58 -11.74 7.62
N ASP A 163 -4.69 -12.72 7.64
CA ASP A 163 -4.93 -14.09 8.12
C ASP A 163 -4.26 -14.40 9.48
N GLY A 164 -3.91 -13.34 10.22
CA GLY A 164 -3.24 -13.45 11.51
C GLY A 164 -1.73 -13.49 11.39
N TYR A 165 -1.04 -13.57 12.53
CA TYR A 165 0.42 -13.58 12.55
C TYR A 165 0.97 -14.95 12.19
N GLU A 166 2.13 -14.95 11.54
CA GLU A 166 2.82 -16.16 11.11
C GLU A 166 4.32 -16.06 11.33
N LEU A 167 4.91 -17.22 11.59
CA LEU A 167 6.34 -17.47 11.59
C LEU A 167 6.69 -18.22 10.31
N LEU A 168 7.59 -17.65 9.53
CA LEU A 168 8.17 -18.25 8.33
C LEU A 168 9.62 -18.61 8.63
N VAL A 169 9.98 -19.88 8.48
CA VAL A 169 11.34 -20.37 8.72
C VAL A 169 11.98 -20.70 7.39
N TYR A 170 13.17 -20.15 7.14
CA TYR A 170 13.93 -20.33 5.91
C TYR A 170 15.30 -20.93 6.22
N ASN A 171 15.80 -21.77 5.32
CA ASN A 171 17.20 -22.20 5.36
C ASN A 171 18.15 -21.12 4.81
N ASP A 172 19.44 -21.40 4.87
CA ASP A 172 20.53 -20.56 4.34
C ASP A 172 20.47 -20.34 2.81
N GLU A 173 19.80 -21.23 2.08
CA GLU A 173 19.50 -21.07 0.64
C GLU A 173 18.27 -20.20 0.36
N GLY A 174 17.56 -19.72 1.39
CA GLY A 174 16.35 -18.90 1.26
C GLY A 174 15.09 -19.68 0.90
N GLN A 175 15.09 -21.01 1.05
CA GLN A 175 13.91 -21.85 0.84
C GLN A 175 13.06 -21.91 2.10
N LEU A 176 11.75 -21.72 1.95
CA LEU A 176 10.79 -21.82 3.06
C LEU A 176 10.71 -23.28 3.55
N LYS A 177 11.15 -23.53 4.78
CA LYS A 177 11.03 -24.83 5.46
C LYS A 177 9.61 -25.04 5.97
N LYS A 178 9.05 -24.04 6.64
CA LYS A 178 7.73 -24.15 7.30
C LYS A 178 7.11 -22.79 7.55
N ARG A 179 5.79 -22.75 7.47
CA ARG A 179 4.92 -21.70 7.98
C ARG A 179 4.24 -22.19 9.25
N VAL A 180 4.33 -21.43 10.33
CA VAL A 180 3.72 -21.75 11.63
C VAL A 180 2.82 -20.59 12.06
N PRO A 181 1.53 -20.83 12.37
CA PRO A 181 0.66 -19.78 12.91
C PRO A 181 1.20 -19.27 14.25
N ILE A 182 1.19 -17.95 14.43
CA ILE A 182 1.48 -17.32 15.73
C ILE A 182 0.15 -16.88 16.33
N ASN A 183 -0.17 -17.46 17.49
CA ASN A 183 -1.44 -17.24 18.14
C ASN A 183 -1.48 -15.91 18.90
N ARG A 184 -0.34 -15.45 19.42
CA ARG A 184 -0.25 -14.27 20.28
C ARG A 184 1.06 -13.53 20.11
N ILE A 185 0.98 -12.20 20.20
CA ILE A 185 2.13 -11.31 20.30
C ILE A 185 2.18 -10.73 21.72
N ASN A 186 3.36 -10.72 22.34
CA ASN A 186 3.63 -10.18 23.67
C ASN A 186 2.73 -10.75 24.78
N GLN A 187 2.32 -12.02 24.63
CA GLN A 187 1.52 -12.74 25.61
C GLN A 187 1.96 -14.20 25.63
N SER A 188 1.83 -14.87 26.78
CA SER A 188 2.12 -16.29 26.90
C SER A 188 1.15 -17.14 26.07
N PRO A 189 1.59 -18.30 25.53
CA PRO A 189 0.70 -19.30 24.96
C PRO A 189 -0.43 -19.64 25.96
N ALA A 190 -1.66 -19.78 25.48
CA ALA A 190 -2.79 -20.13 26.36
C ALA A 190 -2.92 -21.64 26.61
N ASN A 191 -2.26 -22.46 25.80
CA ASN A 191 -2.25 -23.92 25.91
C ASN A 191 -1.03 -24.51 25.18
N GLU A 192 -0.82 -25.82 25.35
CA GLU A 192 0.31 -26.60 24.82
C GLU A 192 0.47 -26.52 23.29
N SER A 193 -0.60 -26.23 22.55
CA SER A 193 -0.59 -26.19 21.08
C SER A 193 -0.33 -24.79 20.50
N GLU A 194 -0.37 -23.74 21.32
CA GLU A 194 -0.17 -22.38 20.85
C GLU A 194 1.31 -22.01 20.78
N VAL A 195 1.66 -21.26 19.74
CA VAL A 195 2.96 -20.58 19.62
C VAL A 195 2.72 -19.08 19.78
N SER A 196 3.55 -18.43 20.57
CA SER A 196 3.53 -16.99 20.78
C SER A 196 4.88 -16.39 20.43
N VAL A 197 4.90 -15.11 20.07
CA VAL A 197 6.14 -14.36 19.88
C VAL A 197 6.13 -13.15 20.79
N PHE A 198 7.26 -12.89 21.44
CA PHE A 198 7.48 -11.68 22.21
C PHE A 198 8.52 -10.80 21.50
N PHE A 199 8.27 -9.50 21.45
CA PHE A 199 9.17 -8.47 20.94
C PHE A 199 9.73 -7.64 22.11
N ASP A 200 10.76 -6.86 21.82
CA ASP A 200 11.52 -6.06 22.79
C ASP A 200 10.75 -4.90 23.46
N ASP A 201 9.52 -4.62 23.02
CA ASP A 201 8.59 -3.73 23.72
C ASP A 201 7.85 -4.40 24.89
N TYR A 202 8.01 -5.72 25.09
CA TYR A 202 7.50 -6.44 26.25
C TYR A 202 8.43 -6.27 27.46
N LEU A 203 7.91 -5.69 28.54
CA LEU A 203 8.68 -5.33 29.74
C LEU A 203 8.75 -6.41 30.83
N GLY A 204 8.20 -7.60 30.56
CA GLY A 204 8.17 -8.70 31.52
C GLY A 204 9.24 -9.76 31.22
N GLU A 205 9.40 -10.69 32.15
CA GLU A 205 10.26 -11.86 31.98
C GLU A 205 9.46 -13.02 31.37
N ILE A 206 10.08 -13.78 30.46
CA ILE A 206 9.46 -15.00 29.92
C ILE A 206 9.86 -16.19 30.83
N PRO A 207 8.89 -16.87 31.46
CA PRO A 207 9.18 -17.85 32.51
C PRO A 207 9.82 -19.14 31.97
N ALA A 208 10.46 -19.90 32.86
CA ALA A 208 11.17 -21.14 32.53
C ALA A 208 10.25 -22.32 32.07
N LEU A 209 8.94 -22.10 31.99
CA LEU A 209 7.95 -23.12 31.63
C LEU A 209 7.99 -23.51 30.14
N TYR A 210 8.47 -22.62 29.27
CA TYR A 210 8.38 -22.77 27.82
C TYR A 210 9.73 -23.05 27.18
N ASN A 211 9.71 -23.78 26.06
CA ASN A 211 10.79 -23.75 25.09
C ASN A 211 10.83 -22.36 24.44
N LYS A 212 12.02 -21.77 24.38
CA LYS A 212 12.26 -20.44 23.81
C LYS A 212 13.30 -20.56 22.72
N VAL A 213 12.98 -20.00 21.56
CA VAL A 213 13.93 -19.76 20.48
C VAL A 213 14.13 -18.25 20.42
N VAL A 214 15.27 -17.80 20.93
CA VAL A 214 15.64 -16.38 20.99
C VAL A 214 16.29 -16.03 19.65
N MET A 215 15.72 -15.06 18.96
CA MET A 215 16.20 -14.59 17.67
C MET A 215 16.84 -13.22 17.84
N SER A 216 18.05 -13.04 17.31
CA SER A 216 18.65 -11.72 17.13
C SER A 216 18.13 -11.16 15.80
N ALA A 217 17.31 -10.12 15.88
CA ALA A 217 16.78 -9.45 14.70
C ALA A 217 17.91 -8.70 14.00
N PHE A 218 17.97 -8.83 12.68
CA PHE A 218 18.72 -7.90 11.82
C PHE A 218 17.78 -6.93 11.10
N GLU A 219 16.47 -7.17 11.17
CA GLU A 219 15.45 -6.20 10.81
C GLU A 219 14.23 -6.36 11.72
N SER A 220 13.68 -5.26 12.23
CA SER A 220 12.47 -5.27 13.05
C SER A 220 11.73 -3.95 12.97
N HIS A 221 10.41 -4.01 12.84
CA HIS A 221 9.57 -2.82 12.74
C HIS A 221 8.36 -2.94 13.66
N LEU A 222 8.26 -2.01 14.60
CA LEU A 222 7.12 -1.88 15.49
C LEU A 222 6.40 -0.58 15.15
N ASN A 223 5.08 -0.67 14.97
CA ASN A 223 4.30 0.53 14.69
C ASN A 223 4.05 1.34 15.97
N ARG A 224 3.95 2.67 15.85
CA ARG A 224 3.78 3.61 17.00
C ARG A 224 2.70 3.23 18.02
N ASN A 225 1.65 2.53 17.60
CA ASN A 225 0.53 2.12 18.45
C ASN A 225 0.64 0.68 18.97
N GLN A 226 1.75 -0.03 18.70
CA GLN A 226 1.99 -1.40 19.15
C GLN A 226 0.89 -2.39 18.69
N THR A 227 0.45 -2.22 17.45
CA THR A 227 -0.61 -3.04 16.79
C THR A 227 -0.10 -3.80 15.57
N GLY A 228 1.14 -3.54 15.18
CA GLY A 228 1.84 -4.09 14.02
C GLY A 228 3.28 -4.34 14.42
N TYR A 229 3.75 -5.53 14.06
CA TYR A 229 5.01 -6.11 14.49
C TYR A 229 5.59 -6.84 13.29
N PHE A 230 6.86 -6.62 13.03
CA PHE A 230 7.64 -7.35 12.05
C PHE A 230 9.01 -7.65 12.67
N GLY A 231 9.49 -8.87 12.51
CA GLY A 231 10.81 -9.27 12.96
C GLY A 231 11.44 -10.25 11.99
N LYS A 232 12.70 -10.03 11.65
CA LYS A 232 13.49 -10.92 10.82
C LYS A 232 14.87 -11.09 11.42
N GLY A 233 15.27 -12.32 11.70
CA GLY A 233 16.44 -12.57 12.52
C GLY A 233 17.00 -13.98 12.41
N ASN A 234 18.20 -14.14 12.96
CA ASN A 234 18.90 -15.42 13.06
C ASN A 234 18.81 -15.96 14.50
N LEU A 235 18.99 -17.27 14.64
CA LEU A 235 19.02 -17.91 15.94
C LEU A 235 20.15 -17.35 16.80
N SER A 236 19.82 -16.94 18.03
CA SER A 236 20.79 -16.57 19.07
C SER A 236 21.00 -17.71 20.05
N ILE A 237 19.91 -18.17 20.68
CA ILE A 237 19.95 -19.27 21.65
C ILE A 237 18.61 -20.00 21.72
N ILE A 238 18.67 -21.31 21.98
CA ILE A 238 17.53 -22.12 22.39
C ILE A 238 17.66 -22.41 23.88
N THR A 239 16.64 -22.11 24.68
CA THR A 239 16.68 -22.36 26.13
C THR A 239 15.29 -22.60 26.72
N THR A 240 15.27 -23.30 27.85
CA THR A 240 14.10 -23.38 28.74
C THR A 240 14.23 -22.46 29.94
N ASP A 241 15.40 -21.86 30.18
CA ASP A 241 15.60 -20.95 31.32
C ASP A 241 14.71 -19.71 31.21
N GLN A 242 14.57 -18.99 32.32
CA GLN A 242 13.95 -17.68 32.29
C GLN A 242 14.79 -16.71 31.44
N VAL A 243 14.13 -15.92 30.59
CA VAL A 243 14.79 -14.98 29.68
C VAL A 243 14.10 -13.62 29.72
N ASP A 244 14.91 -12.58 29.78
CA ASP A 244 14.51 -11.20 29.50
C ASP A 244 14.79 -10.89 28.04
N ILE A 245 13.89 -10.17 27.38
CA ILE A 245 14.08 -9.79 25.98
C ILE A 245 15.06 -8.62 25.91
N GLU A 246 16.13 -8.79 25.14
CA GLU A 246 17.06 -7.70 24.88
C GLU A 246 16.62 -6.86 23.67
N GLU A 247 17.18 -5.66 23.54
CA GLU A 247 16.93 -4.77 22.40
C GLU A 247 17.23 -5.50 21.07
N HIS A 248 16.35 -5.32 20.08
CA HIS A 248 16.44 -5.97 18.76
C HIS A 248 16.36 -7.50 18.82
N GLN A 249 15.68 -8.06 19.82
CA GLN A 249 15.32 -9.47 19.84
C GLN A 249 13.82 -9.68 19.64
N PHE A 250 13.50 -10.85 19.12
CA PHE A 250 12.18 -11.43 19.29
C PHE A 250 12.33 -12.89 19.72
N ILE A 251 11.43 -13.36 20.58
CA ILE A 251 11.51 -14.69 21.17
C ILE A 251 10.26 -15.47 20.78
N ILE A 252 10.46 -16.60 20.11
CA ILE A 252 9.40 -17.54 19.78
C ILE A 252 9.24 -18.51 20.95
N VAL A 253 8.02 -18.64 21.44
CA VAL A 253 7.69 -19.35 22.68
C VAL A 253 6.58 -20.36 22.43
N GLY A 254 6.80 -21.58 22.89
CA GLY A 254 5.77 -22.63 22.95
C GLY A 254 6.18 -23.73 23.91
N HIS A 255 5.25 -24.60 24.29
CA HIS A 255 5.53 -25.67 25.25
C HIS A 255 6.49 -26.72 24.71
N GLU A 256 6.27 -27.16 23.46
CA GLU A 256 7.13 -28.13 22.77
C GLU A 256 7.74 -27.53 21.49
N PHE A 257 7.73 -26.21 21.36
CA PHE A 257 8.21 -25.54 20.15
C PHE A 257 9.70 -25.85 19.92
N ASN A 258 10.04 -26.09 18.66
CA ASN A 258 11.38 -26.42 18.18
C ASN A 258 12.00 -27.73 18.68
N ASN A 259 11.25 -28.64 19.33
CA ASN A 259 11.75 -29.97 19.71
C ASN A 259 12.14 -30.83 18.49
N ASP A 260 11.61 -30.50 17.31
CA ASP A 260 11.92 -31.11 16.01
C ASP A 260 13.13 -30.47 15.32
N ASN A 261 13.81 -29.51 15.96
CA ASN A 261 14.87 -28.67 15.38
C ASN A 261 14.41 -28.01 14.07
N LEU A 262 13.21 -27.42 14.08
CA LEU A 262 12.71 -26.63 12.95
C LEU A 262 13.64 -25.45 12.62
N ILE A 263 14.16 -24.78 13.64
CA ILE A 263 15.11 -23.67 13.58
C ILE A 263 16.44 -24.12 14.21
N ASP A 264 17.52 -24.04 13.44
CA ASP A 264 18.91 -24.21 13.88
C ASP A 264 19.78 -23.00 13.47
N GLU A 265 21.09 -23.06 13.69
CA GLU A 265 22.03 -21.97 13.44
C GLU A 265 22.18 -21.56 11.95
N ASN A 266 21.70 -22.37 11.02
CA ASN A 266 21.75 -22.09 9.58
C ASN A 266 20.45 -21.47 9.05
N ASP A 267 19.43 -21.36 9.89
CA ASP A 267 18.14 -20.80 9.51
C ASP A 267 18.01 -19.33 9.90
N TYR A 268 17.17 -18.62 9.15
CA TYR A 268 16.59 -17.35 9.61
C TYR A 268 15.07 -17.47 9.65
N ALA A 269 14.45 -16.64 10.48
CA ALA A 269 13.00 -16.61 10.59
C ALA A 269 12.44 -15.21 10.39
N VAL A 270 11.23 -15.15 9.82
CA VAL A 270 10.42 -13.94 9.66
C VAL A 270 9.15 -14.11 10.46
N VAL A 271 8.85 -13.13 11.31
CA VAL A 271 7.57 -12.97 12.00
C VAL A 271 6.86 -11.79 11.39
N GLN A 272 5.68 -12.02 10.85
CA GLN A 272 4.88 -10.99 10.19
C GLN A 272 3.38 -11.24 10.33
N LEU A 273 2.58 -10.23 9.98
CA LEU A 273 1.14 -10.42 9.78
C LEU A 273 0.91 -10.96 8.37
N GLY A 274 0.31 -12.14 8.25
CA GLY A 274 -0.03 -12.74 6.95
C GLY A 274 -1.15 -11.99 6.25
N LEU A 275 -1.04 -11.83 4.93
CA LEU A 275 -2.14 -11.40 4.07
C LEU A 275 -3.11 -12.56 3.82
N GLY A 276 -4.37 -12.21 3.52
CA GLY A 276 -5.47 -13.15 3.33
C GLY A 276 -6.31 -12.88 2.08
N GLY A 277 -6.95 -13.93 1.57
CA GLY A 277 -7.97 -13.84 0.52
C GLY A 277 -7.42 -13.33 -0.81
N ALA A 278 -7.99 -12.25 -1.36
CA ALA A 278 -7.49 -11.69 -2.63
C ALA A 278 -6.04 -11.18 -2.53
N TRP A 279 -5.59 -10.88 -1.31
CA TRP A 279 -4.26 -10.39 -0.98
C TRP A 279 -3.23 -11.51 -0.77
N ASP A 280 -3.65 -12.78 -0.84
CA ASP A 280 -2.73 -13.92 -0.82
C ASP A 280 -1.67 -13.75 -1.93
N ASP A 281 -0.43 -14.09 -1.61
CA ASP A 281 0.73 -14.04 -2.50
C ASP A 281 1.02 -12.65 -3.12
N VAL A 282 0.51 -11.57 -2.53
CA VAL A 282 0.93 -10.20 -2.88
C VAL A 282 2.39 -10.02 -2.48
N ARG A 283 3.23 -9.72 -3.46
CA ARG A 283 4.68 -9.54 -3.28
C ARG A 283 5.05 -8.14 -2.87
N TYR A 284 4.40 -7.14 -3.47
CA TYR A 284 4.63 -5.74 -3.16
C TYR A 284 3.30 -5.04 -2.94
N ALA A 285 3.20 -4.15 -1.96
CA ALA A 285 2.00 -3.37 -1.77
C ALA A 285 2.31 -2.03 -1.11
N VAL A 286 1.53 -1.03 -1.51
CA VAL A 286 1.65 0.34 -0.98
C VAL A 286 0.28 0.90 -0.68
N GLY A 287 0.20 1.60 0.44
CA GLY A 287 -0.96 2.34 0.88
C GLY A 287 -1.49 3.36 -0.11
N CYS A 288 -2.80 3.55 -0.09
CA CYS A 288 -3.53 4.54 -0.88
C CYS A 288 -4.49 5.35 0.01
N ASP A 289 -5.11 6.39 -0.57
CA ASP A 289 -6.22 7.08 0.09
C ASP A 289 -7.46 6.15 0.20
N ALA A 290 -8.35 6.47 1.14
CA ALA A 290 -9.54 5.70 1.44
C ALA A 290 -10.62 5.79 0.35
N GLN A 291 -10.60 6.84 -0.47
CA GLN A 291 -11.57 7.01 -1.57
C GLN A 291 -10.90 6.74 -2.92
N PRO A 292 -11.45 5.85 -3.76
CA PRO A 292 -10.96 5.65 -5.13
C PRO A 292 -11.14 6.90 -5.97
N LEU A 293 -10.19 7.18 -6.85
CA LEU A 293 -10.25 8.32 -7.78
C LEU A 293 -11.20 8.04 -8.96
N VAL A 294 -11.33 6.78 -9.35
CA VAL A 294 -12.12 6.29 -10.48
C VAL A 294 -12.90 5.07 -10.03
N ILE A 295 -14.13 4.92 -10.51
CA ILE A 295 -15.02 3.79 -10.20
C ILE A 295 -15.66 3.32 -11.51
N ASN A 296 -15.31 2.10 -11.95
CA ASN A 296 -15.82 1.49 -13.19
C ASN A 296 -15.54 2.36 -14.42
N GLY A 297 -14.32 2.88 -14.53
CA GLY A 297 -13.90 3.71 -15.67
C GLY A 297 -14.32 5.18 -15.60
N GLU A 298 -15.10 5.59 -14.61
CA GLU A 298 -15.63 6.96 -14.47
C GLU A 298 -15.02 7.68 -13.26
N ALA A 299 -14.71 8.97 -13.41
CA ALA A 299 -14.16 9.77 -12.33
C ALA A 299 -15.10 9.81 -11.11
N ASN A 300 -14.53 9.62 -9.90
CA ASN A 300 -15.31 9.65 -8.67
C ASN A 300 -15.67 11.09 -8.27
N LEU A 301 -16.87 11.53 -8.67
CA LEU A 301 -17.38 12.86 -8.35
C LEU A 301 -17.75 13.05 -6.87
N SER A 302 -17.76 11.97 -6.08
CA SER A 302 -18.13 11.99 -4.66
C SER A 302 -16.94 12.21 -3.72
N LEU A 303 -15.74 12.43 -4.25
CA LEU A 303 -14.54 12.74 -3.46
C LEU A 303 -14.78 13.97 -2.58
N ASN A 304 -14.63 13.78 -1.26
CA ASN A 304 -14.94 14.77 -0.23
C ASN A 304 -14.07 14.63 1.04
N ALA A 305 -13.06 13.77 0.98
CA ALA A 305 -12.11 13.52 2.06
C ALA A 305 -10.70 13.31 1.48
N GLY A 306 -9.72 13.19 2.36
CA GLY A 306 -8.30 13.08 2.01
C GLY A 306 -7.54 14.40 2.17
N ALA A 307 -6.22 14.32 2.05
CA ALA A 307 -5.34 15.46 2.28
C ALA A 307 -5.58 16.57 1.24
N SER A 308 -6.04 17.74 1.70
CA SER A 308 -6.30 18.92 0.86
C SER A 308 -7.20 18.60 -0.34
N TRP A 309 -8.25 17.80 -0.15
CA TRP A 309 -9.03 17.22 -1.26
C TRP A 309 -9.63 18.24 -2.24
N ASP A 310 -10.03 19.41 -1.74
CA ASP A 310 -10.65 20.52 -2.48
C ASP A 310 -9.68 21.66 -2.84
N PHE A 311 -8.38 21.50 -2.53
CA PHE A 311 -7.34 22.47 -2.85
C PHE A 311 -6.35 21.95 -3.91
N PRO A 312 -5.93 22.79 -4.86
CA PRO A 312 -4.86 22.45 -5.80
C PRO A 312 -3.55 22.12 -5.08
N ALA A 313 -2.96 20.97 -5.40
CA ALA A 313 -1.66 20.54 -4.90
C ALA A 313 -0.96 19.62 -5.92
N PRO A 314 0.35 19.38 -5.81
CA PRO A 314 1.00 18.29 -6.53
C PRO A 314 0.38 16.96 -6.09
N ARG A 315 0.20 16.03 -7.03
CA ARG A 315 -0.44 14.73 -6.77
C ARG A 315 0.31 13.61 -7.46
N THR A 316 0.31 12.45 -6.82
CA THR A 316 0.74 11.18 -7.41
C THR A 316 -0.42 10.19 -7.27
N ALA A 317 -0.71 9.44 -8.33
CA ALA A 317 -1.76 8.43 -8.36
C ALA A 317 -1.29 7.18 -9.10
N VAL A 318 -1.88 6.05 -8.75
CA VAL A 318 -1.76 4.77 -9.46
C VAL A 318 -3.11 4.44 -10.10
N GLY A 319 -3.07 3.91 -11.32
CA GLY A 319 -4.24 3.47 -12.07
C GLY A 319 -3.99 2.09 -12.69
N ILE A 320 -5.06 1.33 -12.83
CA ILE A 320 -5.09 0.05 -13.53
C ILE A 320 -6.08 0.21 -14.68
N LYS A 321 -5.67 -0.17 -15.90
CA LYS A 321 -6.56 -0.23 -17.05
C LYS A 321 -7.25 -1.60 -17.14
N ALA A 322 -8.35 -1.67 -17.88
CA ALA A 322 -9.06 -2.90 -18.23
C ALA A 322 -8.16 -4.03 -18.76
N ASP A 323 -7.10 -3.68 -19.48
CA ASP A 323 -6.18 -4.63 -20.10
C ASP A 323 -5.07 -5.13 -19.17
N GLY A 324 -5.04 -4.69 -17.90
CA GLY A 324 -4.02 -5.03 -16.91
C GLY A 324 -2.80 -4.10 -16.94
N THR A 325 -2.80 -3.05 -17.77
CA THR A 325 -1.77 -2.01 -17.70
C THR A 325 -1.84 -1.29 -16.37
N VAL A 326 -0.71 -1.23 -15.67
CA VAL A 326 -0.53 -0.40 -14.49
C VAL A 326 0.19 0.87 -14.89
N PHE A 327 -0.30 1.99 -14.39
CA PHE A 327 0.32 3.28 -14.64
C PHE A 327 0.29 4.18 -13.42
N PHE A 328 1.19 5.14 -13.42
CA PHE A 328 1.30 6.18 -12.42
C PHE A 328 1.19 7.53 -13.10
N VAL A 329 0.50 8.46 -12.44
CA VAL A 329 0.40 9.84 -12.86
C VAL A 329 0.96 10.73 -11.76
N VAL A 330 1.85 11.66 -12.14
CA VAL A 330 2.35 12.74 -11.30
C VAL A 330 1.93 14.06 -11.91
N VAL A 331 1.14 14.85 -11.19
CA VAL A 331 0.79 16.22 -11.56
C VAL A 331 1.60 17.17 -10.68
N ASP A 332 2.44 17.99 -11.28
CA ASP A 332 3.23 18.98 -10.56
C ASP A 332 2.34 20.11 -10.02
N GLY A 333 2.77 20.79 -8.97
CA GLY A 333 1.98 21.86 -8.36
C GLY A 333 2.79 22.82 -7.49
N ARG A 334 2.11 23.84 -6.94
CA ARG A 334 2.69 24.89 -6.09
C ARG A 334 3.75 25.76 -6.77
N ASN A 335 3.86 25.73 -8.09
CA ASN A 335 4.79 26.57 -8.85
C ASN A 335 4.09 27.20 -10.07
N LYS A 336 3.09 28.04 -9.79
CA LYS A 336 2.29 28.75 -10.79
C LYS A 336 3.12 29.57 -11.80
N PRO A 337 4.21 30.26 -11.42
CA PRO A 337 5.04 30.98 -12.38
C PRO A 337 5.58 30.10 -13.52
N GLU A 338 5.78 28.81 -13.26
CA GLU A 338 6.24 27.81 -14.24
C GLU A 338 5.09 26.95 -14.79
N GLY A 339 3.83 27.37 -14.61
CA GLY A 339 2.66 26.66 -15.13
C GLY A 339 2.29 25.39 -14.37
N MET A 340 2.72 25.23 -13.12
CA MET A 340 2.41 24.07 -12.26
C MET A 340 1.41 24.49 -11.17
N ASP A 341 0.14 24.64 -11.54
CA ASP A 341 -0.91 25.06 -10.59
C ASP A 341 -1.26 23.92 -9.60
N GLY A 342 -1.13 22.66 -10.02
CA GLY A 342 -1.57 21.49 -9.27
C GLY A 342 -3.09 21.27 -9.39
N VAL A 343 -3.57 20.18 -8.80
CA VAL A 343 -4.96 19.74 -8.95
C VAL A 343 -5.61 19.31 -7.63
N LYS A 344 -6.93 19.46 -7.59
CA LYS A 344 -7.83 18.88 -6.58
C LYS A 344 -8.00 17.38 -6.83
N LEU A 345 -8.51 16.64 -5.85
CA LEU A 345 -8.70 15.19 -6.03
C LEU A 345 -9.74 14.84 -7.11
N ARG A 346 -10.77 15.68 -7.29
CA ARG A 346 -11.77 15.48 -8.37
C ARG A 346 -11.15 15.67 -9.75
N GLU A 347 -10.33 16.70 -9.92
CA GLU A 347 -9.57 16.94 -11.16
C GLU A 347 -8.58 15.80 -11.43
N LEU A 348 -7.92 15.28 -10.38
CA LEU A 348 -7.09 14.08 -10.51
C LEU A 348 -7.89 12.86 -10.95
N GLY A 349 -9.10 12.66 -10.41
CA GLY A 349 -10.02 11.59 -10.84
C GLY A 349 -10.33 11.65 -12.34
N GLU A 350 -10.63 12.85 -12.86
CA GLU A 350 -10.83 13.06 -14.30
C GLU A 350 -9.57 12.78 -15.13
N ILE A 351 -8.39 13.17 -14.64
CA ILE A 351 -7.12 12.85 -15.32
C ILE A 351 -6.90 11.33 -15.37
N MET A 352 -7.19 10.62 -14.28
CA MET A 352 -7.04 9.16 -14.23
C MET A 352 -8.03 8.48 -15.18
N ALA A 353 -9.29 8.94 -15.23
CA ALA A 353 -10.28 8.45 -16.18
C ALA A 353 -9.91 8.76 -17.64
N TYR A 354 -9.35 9.95 -17.93
CA TYR A 354 -8.79 10.31 -19.24
C TYR A 354 -7.69 9.34 -19.69
N PHE A 355 -6.95 8.75 -18.75
CA PHE A 355 -5.95 7.73 -19.02
C PHE A 355 -6.48 6.29 -18.95
N ASP A 356 -7.80 6.09 -18.95
CA ASP A 356 -8.48 4.81 -18.93
C ASP A 356 -8.24 3.98 -17.65
N ALA A 357 -8.04 4.62 -16.48
CA ALA A 357 -8.16 3.90 -15.22
C ALA A 357 -9.56 3.30 -15.08
N GLU A 358 -9.68 2.10 -14.50
CA GLU A 358 -10.96 1.41 -14.29
C GLU A 358 -11.33 1.23 -12.80
#